data_AF-A0A8T9Q6I0-F1
#
_entry.id   AF-A0A8T9Q6I0-F1
#
_cell.length_a   1.000
_cell.length_b   1.000
_cell.length_c   1.000
_cell.angle_alpha   90.00
_cell.angle_beta   90.00
_cell.angle_gamma   90.00
#
_symmetry.space_group_name_H-M   'P 1'
#
loop_
_entity.id
_entity.type
_entity.pdbx_description
1 polymer ?
#
loop_
_entity_poly.entity_id
_entity_poly.type
_entity_poly.pdbx_seq_one_letter_code
_entity_poly.pdbx_strand_id
1 'polypeptide(L)'
;MRLFLSLAVSSLAIWLSTACGRGVAVNTPTDPPVSGNVNGNDTPNPTSTNTTDLRASATAAFDTTARPKWLADRIQAHLAEPKANPGVQISRYTYKGQVVYYETLGCCDQFSNVYNAKGKLICHPDGGLTGKGDGQCPDFDKNKTGESLVWRDPR
;
A
#
# COMPACT_ATOMS: atom_id res chain seq x y z
N MET A 1 49.51 -12.31 -37.09
CA MET A 1 49.72 -12.07 -38.53
C MET A 1 48.41 -11.54 -39.11
N ARG A 2 48.41 -10.25 -39.54
CA ARG A 2 47.65 -9.60 -40.63
C ARG A 2 46.15 -9.92 -40.85
N LEU A 3 45.26 -9.03 -41.29
CA LEU A 3 45.10 -7.57 -41.37
C LEU A 3 43.83 -7.38 -42.24
N PHE A 4 42.96 -6.43 -41.86
CA PHE A 4 41.95 -5.74 -42.71
C PHE A 4 40.73 -6.57 -43.23
N LEU A 5 39.51 -6.02 -43.38
CA LEU A 5 39.16 -4.74 -44.00
C LEU A 5 37.77 -4.26 -43.56
N SER A 6 37.65 -2.96 -43.31
CA SER A 6 36.45 -2.19 -43.00
C SER A 6 35.51 -2.07 -44.21
N LEU A 7 34.19 -1.93 -43.97
CA LEU A 7 33.27 -1.18 -44.83
C LEU A 7 32.09 -0.66 -43.98
N ALA A 8 31.88 0.65 -44.03
CA ALA A 8 30.81 1.40 -43.37
C ALA A 8 29.72 1.74 -44.38
N VAL A 9 28.43 1.70 -44.00
CA VAL A 9 27.37 2.56 -44.57
C VAL A 9 26.27 2.80 -43.52
N SER A 10 25.92 4.08 -43.41
CA SER A 10 24.93 4.71 -42.53
C SER A 10 23.46 4.39 -42.87
N SER A 11 22.55 4.44 -41.89
CA SER A 11 21.13 4.74 -42.11
C SER A 11 20.50 5.38 -40.87
N LEU A 12 19.94 6.58 -41.06
CA LEU A 12 19.09 7.36 -40.16
C LEU A 12 17.78 6.61 -39.83
N ALA A 13 17.26 6.78 -38.60
CA ALA A 13 15.89 7.25 -38.34
C ALA A 13 15.54 7.22 -36.84
N ILE A 14 15.65 8.40 -36.23
CA ILE A 14 14.77 9.04 -35.25
C ILE A 14 13.64 8.15 -34.67
N TRP A 15 13.71 7.85 -33.37
CA TRP A 15 12.54 7.53 -32.55
C TRP A 15 12.36 8.62 -31.49
N LEU A 16 11.38 9.50 -31.71
CA LEU A 16 10.89 10.40 -30.67
C LEU A 16 10.14 9.55 -29.64
N SER A 17 10.76 9.28 -28.50
CA SER A 17 10.04 8.81 -27.31
C SER A 17 9.22 9.99 -26.77
N THR A 18 7.91 9.94 -27.02
CA THR A 18 6.90 10.80 -26.42
C THR A 18 6.92 10.64 -24.90
N ALA A 19 7.50 11.62 -24.21
CA ALA A 19 7.36 11.74 -22.77
C ALA A 19 5.93 12.18 -22.44
N CYS A 20 5.08 11.28 -21.96
CA CYS A 20 3.80 11.63 -21.36
C CYS A 20 4.05 12.29 -19.99
N GLY A 21 4.39 13.59 -19.99
CA GLY A 21 4.31 14.43 -18.79
C GLY A 21 2.85 14.69 -18.46
N ARG A 22 2.23 13.89 -17.59
CA ARG A 22 0.95 14.25 -16.96
C ARG A 22 1.24 15.31 -15.89
N GLY A 23 1.24 16.58 -16.30
CA GLY A 23 1.18 17.69 -15.37
C GLY A 23 -0.13 17.62 -14.60
N VAL A 24 -0.06 17.32 -13.30
CA VAL A 24 -1.20 17.48 -12.39
C VAL A 24 -1.19 18.94 -11.95
N ALA A 25 -2.08 19.75 -12.51
CA ALA A 25 -2.32 21.09 -12.01
C ALA A 25 -3.02 20.99 -10.65
N VAL A 26 -2.27 21.23 -9.56
CA VAL A 26 -2.83 21.39 -8.22
C VAL A 26 -3.39 22.81 -8.14
N ASN A 27 -4.61 22.97 -8.63
CA ASN A 27 -5.37 24.20 -8.41
C ASN A 27 -6.11 24.00 -7.09
N THR A 28 -5.53 24.44 -5.97
CA THR A 28 -6.31 24.60 -4.74
C THR A 28 -7.31 25.73 -5.00
N PRO A 29 -8.63 25.50 -4.94
CA PRO A 29 -9.59 26.60 -4.97
C PRO A 29 -9.39 27.39 -3.68
N THR A 30 -8.74 28.56 -3.77
CA THR A 30 -8.79 29.55 -2.69
C THR A 30 -10.08 30.32 -2.90
N ASP A 31 -11.13 29.94 -2.17
CA ASP A 31 -12.33 30.79 -2.11
C ASP A 31 -11.90 32.16 -1.53
N PRO A 32 -12.34 33.28 -2.13
CA PRO A 32 -12.08 34.60 -1.57
C PRO A 32 -12.68 34.67 -0.16
N PRO A 33 -12.01 35.32 0.81
CA PRO A 33 -12.52 35.43 2.16
C PRO A 33 -13.89 36.13 2.12
N VAL A 34 -14.91 35.47 2.65
CA VAL A 34 -16.25 36.05 2.79
C VAL A 34 -16.15 37.18 3.82
N SER A 35 -16.33 38.42 3.37
CA SER A 35 -16.45 39.57 4.26
C SER A 35 -17.80 39.49 4.98
N GLY A 36 -17.78 39.11 6.26
CA GLY A 36 -18.96 39.02 7.11
C GLY A 36 -18.58 38.80 8.57
N ASN A 37 -19.30 39.47 9.47
CA ASN A 37 -19.09 39.38 10.92
C ASN A 37 -19.72 38.07 11.43
N VAL A 38 -18.90 37.10 11.87
CA VAL A 38 -19.40 35.84 12.45
C VAL A 38 -19.65 36.01 13.95
N ASN A 39 -20.89 36.31 14.32
CA ASN A 39 -21.35 36.20 15.71
C ASN A 39 -22.52 35.22 15.79
N GLY A 40 -22.19 33.95 16.00
CA GLY A 40 -23.14 32.83 16.14
C GLY A 40 -22.40 31.55 16.54
N ASN A 41 -23.07 30.67 17.30
CA ASN A 41 -22.48 29.44 17.85
C ASN A 41 -22.33 28.31 16.82
N ASP A 42 -22.75 28.52 15.58
CA ASP A 42 -22.69 27.51 14.52
C ASP A 42 -21.81 28.02 13.39
N THR A 43 -20.64 27.42 13.23
CA THR A 43 -19.86 27.54 11.99
C THR A 43 -20.56 26.69 10.93
N PRO A 44 -21.08 27.24 9.83
CA PRO A 44 -21.62 26.43 8.75
C PRO A 44 -20.48 25.60 8.15
N ASN A 45 -20.68 24.28 8.09
CA ASN A 45 -19.77 23.39 7.36
C ASN A 45 -19.72 23.85 5.89
N PRO A 46 -18.53 24.05 5.27
CA PRO A 46 -18.44 24.42 3.87
C PRO A 46 -19.19 23.39 3.02
N THR A 47 -20.23 23.83 2.33
CA THR A 47 -21.00 22.99 1.43
C THR A 47 -20.24 22.88 0.11
N SER A 48 -19.31 21.92 0.03
CA SER A 48 -18.66 21.59 -1.24
C SER A 48 -19.69 21.00 -2.21
N THR A 49 -20.17 21.84 -3.13
CA THR A 49 -21.03 21.44 -4.27
C THR A 49 -20.25 20.72 -5.38
N ASN A 50 -18.93 20.54 -5.22
CA ASN A 50 -18.06 19.84 -6.17
C ASN A 50 -17.50 18.52 -5.63
N THR A 51 -18.18 17.88 -4.67
CA THR A 51 -17.94 16.45 -4.42
C THR A 51 -18.59 15.67 -5.55
N THR A 52 -17.93 15.64 -6.70
CA THR A 52 -18.09 14.49 -7.59
C THR A 52 -17.60 13.31 -6.78
N ASP A 53 -18.55 12.57 -6.19
CA ASP A 53 -18.33 11.23 -5.68
C ASP A 53 -17.83 10.42 -6.87
N LEU A 54 -16.51 10.43 -7.05
CA LEU A 54 -15.81 9.53 -7.93
C LEU A 54 -15.96 8.16 -7.31
N ARG A 55 -17.14 7.60 -7.56
CA ARG A 55 -17.40 6.18 -7.56
C ARG A 55 -17.13 5.58 -6.19
N ALA A 56 -18.21 5.26 -5.48
CA ALA A 56 -18.33 4.08 -4.64
C ALA A 56 -17.23 3.10 -5.05
N SER A 57 -16.12 3.12 -4.29
CA SER A 57 -14.90 2.44 -4.66
C SER A 57 -15.35 1.02 -4.93
N ALA A 58 -15.37 0.65 -6.21
CA ALA A 58 -15.67 -0.71 -6.60
C ALA A 58 -14.74 -1.50 -5.72
N THR A 59 -15.31 -2.23 -4.74
CA THR A 59 -14.57 -3.11 -3.85
C THR A 59 -13.61 -3.82 -4.76
N ALA A 60 -12.34 -3.42 -4.76
CA ALA A 60 -11.40 -3.89 -5.75
C ALA A 60 -11.46 -5.39 -5.57
N ALA A 61 -12.06 -6.08 -6.54
CA ALA A 61 -12.35 -7.49 -6.38
C ALA A 61 -10.98 -8.13 -6.26
N PHE A 62 -10.60 -8.46 -5.02
CA PHE A 62 -9.26 -8.92 -4.72
C PHE A 62 -9.07 -10.20 -5.52
N ASP A 63 -8.15 -10.18 -6.46
CA ASP A 63 -7.83 -11.36 -7.27
C ASP A 63 -7.34 -12.46 -6.33
N THR A 64 -8.20 -13.44 -6.12
CA THR A 64 -7.94 -14.57 -5.22
C THR A 64 -7.11 -15.65 -5.90
N THR A 65 -7.06 -15.65 -7.23
CA THR A 65 -6.41 -16.67 -8.07
C THR A 65 -4.89 -16.64 -7.94
N ALA A 66 -4.33 -15.48 -7.59
CA ALA A 66 -2.89 -15.29 -7.37
C ALA A 66 -2.43 -15.51 -5.92
N ARG A 67 -3.33 -15.85 -4.98
CA ARG A 67 -2.99 -15.97 -3.55
C ARG A 67 -2.57 -17.40 -3.19
N PRO A 68 -1.43 -17.59 -2.48
CA PRO A 68 -1.06 -18.91 -1.97
C PRO A 68 -2.18 -19.50 -1.10
N LYS A 69 -2.40 -20.81 -1.19
CA LYS A 69 -3.47 -21.50 -0.42
C LYS A 69 -3.40 -21.21 1.08
N TRP A 70 -2.21 -21.24 1.68
CA TRP A 70 -2.02 -20.97 3.10
C TRP A 70 -2.55 -19.59 3.51
N LEU A 71 -2.45 -18.60 2.63
CA LEU A 71 -2.87 -17.24 2.90
C LEU A 71 -4.39 -17.11 2.81
N ALA A 72 -5.01 -17.82 1.87
CA ALA A 72 -6.46 -17.95 1.82
C ALA A 72 -7.01 -18.62 3.10
N ASP A 73 -6.37 -19.70 3.54
CA ASP A 73 -6.75 -20.42 4.77
C ASP A 73 -6.58 -19.51 6.01
N ARG A 74 -5.52 -18.69 6.07
CA ARG A 74 -5.31 -17.70 7.15
C ARG A 74 -6.39 -16.63 7.18
N ILE A 75 -6.81 -16.13 6.02
CA ILE A 75 -7.91 -15.17 5.91
C ILE A 75 -9.23 -15.79 6.38
N GLN A 76 -9.52 -17.04 6.00
CA GLN A 76 -10.72 -17.73 6.47
C GLN A 76 -10.73 -17.94 7.99
N ALA A 77 -9.56 -18.20 8.60
CA ALA A 77 -9.45 -18.29 10.05
C ALA A 77 -9.88 -16.98 10.74
N HIS A 78 -9.39 -15.82 10.28
CA HIS A 78 -9.81 -14.51 10.83
C HIS A 78 -11.31 -14.25 10.67
N LEU A 79 -11.88 -14.61 9.52
CA LEU A 79 -13.32 -14.45 9.27
C LEU A 79 -14.19 -15.35 10.16
N ALA A 80 -13.65 -16.48 10.63
CA ALA A 80 -14.31 -17.39 11.55
C ALA A 80 -14.18 -16.95 13.03
N GLU A 81 -13.19 -16.12 13.35
CA GLU A 81 -13.03 -15.53 14.68
C GLU A 81 -13.96 -14.33 14.89
N PRO A 82 -14.25 -13.95 16.15
CA PRO A 82 -14.93 -12.70 16.45
C PRO A 82 -14.22 -11.50 15.81
N LYS A 83 -14.99 -10.47 15.43
CA LYS A 83 -14.44 -9.26 14.82
C LYS A 83 -13.36 -8.64 15.72
N ALA A 84 -12.17 -8.46 15.15
CA ALA A 84 -11.06 -7.76 15.80
C ALA A 84 -11.23 -6.23 15.76
N ASN A 85 -10.64 -5.54 16.73
CA ASN A 85 -10.56 -4.08 16.77
C ASN A 85 -9.15 -3.62 17.21
N PRO A 86 -8.34 -2.98 16.35
CA PRO A 86 -8.60 -2.72 14.93
C PRO A 86 -8.76 -4.01 14.12
N GLY A 87 -9.44 -3.90 12.98
CA GLY A 87 -9.62 -5.03 12.06
C GLY A 87 -8.29 -5.50 11.48
N VAL A 88 -8.15 -6.81 11.28
CA VAL A 88 -6.93 -7.43 10.76
C VAL A 88 -6.67 -6.97 9.33
N GLN A 89 -5.42 -6.64 9.03
CA GLN A 89 -4.94 -6.34 7.69
C GLN A 89 -3.77 -7.25 7.35
N ILE A 90 -3.74 -7.73 6.10
CA ILE A 90 -2.59 -8.43 5.54
C ILE A 90 -2.09 -7.66 4.32
N SER A 91 -0.84 -7.22 4.40
CA SER A 91 -0.10 -6.54 3.32
C SER A 91 1.07 -7.40 2.85
N ARG A 92 1.37 -7.36 1.56
CA ARG A 92 2.55 -7.97 0.95
C ARG A 92 3.64 -6.91 0.82
N TYR A 93 4.88 -7.32 1.11
CA TYR A 93 6.07 -6.48 0.97
C TYR A 93 7.21 -7.26 0.30
N THR A 94 8.20 -6.51 -0.15
CA THR A 94 9.56 -7.01 -0.37
C THR A 94 10.41 -6.65 0.83
N TYR A 95 11.04 -7.65 1.45
CA TYR A 95 11.96 -7.48 2.58
C TYR A 95 13.14 -8.43 2.41
N LYS A 96 14.37 -7.90 2.51
CA LYS A 96 15.61 -8.65 2.25
C LYS A 96 15.60 -9.40 0.90
N GLY A 97 15.04 -8.78 -0.13
CA GLY A 97 14.92 -9.35 -1.49
C GLY A 97 13.89 -10.49 -1.61
N GLN A 98 13.10 -10.75 -0.57
CA GLN A 98 12.10 -11.81 -0.55
C GLN A 98 10.69 -11.25 -0.42
N VAL A 99 9.72 -11.98 -0.98
CA VAL A 99 8.31 -11.71 -0.76
C VAL A 99 7.93 -12.16 0.64
N VAL A 100 7.34 -11.25 1.41
CA VAL A 100 6.81 -11.51 2.74
C VAL A 100 5.39 -10.96 2.87
N TYR A 101 4.66 -11.52 3.82
CA TYR A 101 3.30 -11.10 4.17
C TYR A 101 3.29 -10.64 5.61
N TYR A 102 2.91 -9.39 5.82
CA TYR A 102 2.76 -8.77 7.12
C TYR A 102 1.29 -8.74 7.50
N GLU A 103 0.97 -9.30 8.65
CA GLU A 103 -0.37 -9.41 9.22
C GLU A 103 -0.43 -8.61 10.52
N THR A 104 -1.30 -7.61 10.57
CA THR A 104 -1.54 -6.83 11.79
C THR A 104 -2.48 -7.61 12.70
N LEU A 105 -2.13 -7.79 13.96
CA LEU A 105 -3.07 -8.29 14.97
C LEU A 105 -3.70 -7.12 15.74
N GLY A 106 -4.70 -7.42 16.58
CA GLY A 106 -5.50 -6.43 17.31
C GLY A 106 -4.69 -5.52 18.24
N CYS A 107 -5.39 -4.68 19.01
CA CYS A 107 -4.73 -3.64 19.81
C CYS A 107 -3.90 -4.20 20.97
N CYS A 108 -3.09 -3.30 21.56
CA CYS A 108 -2.25 -3.50 22.75
C CYS A 108 -0.96 -4.29 22.46
N ASP A 109 -0.64 -5.26 23.32
CA ASP A 109 0.63 -6.00 23.32
C ASP A 109 0.62 -7.20 22.37
N GLN A 110 -0.37 -7.28 21.48
CA GLN A 110 -0.44 -8.34 20.48
C GLN A 110 0.63 -8.15 19.43
N PHE A 111 1.31 -9.22 19.07
CA PHE A 111 2.33 -9.20 18.04
C PHE A 111 1.71 -9.20 16.65
N SER A 112 2.16 -8.31 15.77
CA SER A 112 1.97 -8.53 14.33
C SER A 112 2.87 -9.65 13.84
N ASN A 113 2.52 -10.24 12.70
CA ASN A 113 3.23 -11.40 12.15
C ASN A 113 3.82 -11.10 10.78
N VAL A 114 5.07 -11.54 10.55
CA VAL A 114 5.67 -11.56 9.22
C VAL A 114 5.86 -13.00 8.78
N TYR A 115 5.24 -13.39 7.68
CA TYR A 115 5.37 -14.70 7.06
C TYR A 115 6.21 -14.63 5.79
N ASN A 116 6.96 -15.69 5.51
CA ASN A 116 7.59 -15.85 4.19
C ASN A 116 6.56 -16.23 3.12
N ALA A 117 6.99 -16.29 1.85
CA ALA A 117 6.13 -16.68 0.74
C ALA A 117 5.42 -18.04 0.88
N LYS A 118 5.96 -18.95 1.72
CA LYS A 118 5.42 -20.30 1.99
C LYS A 118 4.52 -20.34 3.23
N GLY A 119 4.27 -19.21 3.89
CA GLY A 119 3.42 -19.14 5.09
C GLY A 119 4.13 -19.50 6.39
N LYS A 120 5.45 -19.64 6.39
CA LYS A 120 6.22 -19.83 7.63
C LYS A 120 6.37 -18.48 8.33
N LEU A 121 6.00 -18.42 9.61
CA LEU A 121 6.28 -17.27 10.47
C LEU A 121 7.80 -17.04 10.56
N ILE A 122 8.22 -15.81 10.26
CA ILE A 122 9.61 -15.36 10.32
C ILE A 122 9.87 -14.68 11.66
N CYS A 123 8.98 -13.78 12.09
CA CYS A 123 9.18 -12.90 13.25
C CYS A 123 7.93 -12.08 13.57
N HIS A 124 8.01 -11.39 14.70
CA HIS A 124 7.10 -10.34 15.15
C HIS A 124 7.81 -8.97 15.10
N PRO A 125 7.55 -8.11 14.11
CA PRO A 125 8.30 -6.85 13.96
C PRO A 125 7.83 -5.76 14.93
N ASP A 126 6.60 -5.85 15.43
CA ASP A 126 5.96 -4.89 16.32
C ASP A 126 5.02 -5.61 17.30
N GLY A 127 4.50 -4.86 18.27
CA GLY A 127 3.67 -5.39 19.35
C GLY A 127 4.48 -5.83 20.57
N GLY A 128 3.85 -6.60 21.46
CA GLY A 128 4.39 -6.93 22.78
C GLY A 128 4.43 -5.75 23.74
N LEU A 129 4.83 -6.01 25.00
CA LEU A 129 4.85 -5.00 26.08
C LEU A 129 5.66 -3.74 25.76
N THR A 130 6.65 -3.86 24.87
CA THR A 130 7.53 -2.74 24.48
C THR A 130 7.11 -2.09 23.17
N GLY A 131 6.19 -2.70 22.42
CA GLY A 131 5.85 -2.34 21.04
C GLY A 131 6.92 -2.69 20.00
N LYS A 132 8.04 -3.32 20.39
CA LYS A 132 9.20 -3.60 19.51
C LYS A 132 9.20 -5.01 18.92
N GLY A 133 8.12 -5.77 19.12
CA GLY A 133 8.05 -7.14 18.65
C GLY A 133 8.97 -8.09 19.44
N ASP A 134 9.40 -9.16 18.79
CA ASP A 134 10.23 -10.24 19.37
C ASP A 134 11.74 -10.03 19.19
N GLY A 135 12.15 -8.97 18.51
CA GLY A 135 13.55 -8.66 18.21
C GLY A 135 14.19 -9.49 17.11
N GLN A 136 13.44 -10.35 16.41
CA GLN A 136 13.97 -11.17 15.30
C GLN A 136 14.04 -10.41 13.97
N CYS A 137 13.21 -9.39 13.78
CA CYS A 137 13.23 -8.50 12.62
C CYS A 137 13.27 -7.01 13.01
N PRO A 138 14.33 -6.54 13.70
CA PRO A 138 14.40 -5.19 14.24
C PRO A 138 14.46 -4.08 13.17
N ASP A 139 14.75 -4.45 11.93
CA ASP A 139 14.88 -3.57 10.77
C ASP A 139 13.70 -3.67 9.79
N PHE A 140 12.66 -4.45 10.12
CA PHE A 140 11.53 -4.70 9.22
C PHE A 140 10.87 -3.42 8.72
N ASP A 141 10.49 -2.53 9.64
CA ASP A 141 9.80 -1.28 9.28
C ASP A 141 10.64 -0.32 8.45
N LYS A 142 11.97 -0.36 8.61
CA LYS A 142 12.89 0.50 7.86
C LYS A 142 13.17 -0.04 6.45
N ASN A 143 13.16 -1.37 6.29
CA ASN A 143 13.69 -2.03 5.09
C ASN A 143 12.60 -2.72 4.25
N LYS A 144 11.35 -2.80 4.71
CA LYS A 144 10.23 -3.29 3.90
C LYS A 144 9.89 -2.27 2.82
N THR A 145 9.64 -2.75 1.60
CA THR A 145 9.29 -1.91 0.45
C THR A 145 8.19 -2.55 -0.40
N GLY A 146 7.61 -1.78 -1.32
CA GLY A 146 6.63 -2.30 -2.28
C GLY A 146 5.36 -2.82 -1.61
N GLU A 147 4.77 -2.00 -0.72
CA GLU A 147 3.52 -2.34 -0.06
C GLU A 147 2.41 -2.64 -1.07
N SER A 148 1.72 -3.74 -0.86
CA SER A 148 0.49 -4.08 -1.57
C SER A 148 -0.50 -4.68 -0.59
N LEU A 149 -1.65 -4.03 -0.42
CA LEU A 149 -2.73 -4.56 0.39
C LEU A 149 -3.24 -5.87 -0.23
N VAL A 150 -3.21 -6.96 0.52
CA VAL A 150 -3.68 -8.29 0.07
C VAL A 150 -5.09 -8.56 0.53
N TRP A 151 -5.39 -8.17 1.77
CA TRP A 151 -6.69 -8.33 2.39
C TRP A 151 -6.80 -7.43 3.63
N ARG A 152 -8.02 -7.01 3.94
CA ARG A 152 -8.40 -6.36 5.20
C ARG A 152 -9.75 -6.94 5.62
N ASP A 153 -9.93 -7.22 6.91
CA ASP A 153 -11.21 -7.67 7.45
C ASP A 153 -12.31 -6.65 7.08
N PRO A 154 -13.35 -7.05 6.33
CA PRO A 154 -14.40 -6.13 5.91
C PRO A 154 -15.45 -5.86 7.01
N ARG A 155 -15.41 -6.56 8.14
CA ARG A 155 -16.44 -6.52 9.19
C ARG A 155 -16.32 -5.32 10.11
#